data_AF-A0A957LBF3-F1
#
_entry.id   AF-A0A957LBF3-F1
#
_cell.length_a   1.000
_cell.length_b   1.000
_cell.length_c   1.000
_cell.angle_alpha   90.00
_cell.angle_beta   90.00
_cell.angle_gamma   90.00
#
_symmetry.space_group_name_H-M   'P 1'
#
loop_
_entity.id
_entity.type
_entity.pdbx_description
1 polymer ?
#
loop_
_entity_poly.entity_id
_entity_poly.type
_entity_poly.pdbx_seq_one_letter_code
_entity_poly.pdbx_strand_id
1 'polypeptide(L)'
;INAFFRWDFNSCESILKDGVLWPIDFANACPDVAITSLHYYYPWAMKSLVAWSLFCAVSERPMAINMNINDYFAIADSDRSYEEKLEAYEQLADAHMQTEEFAEFKNNQLGHLDEVMWHLAQSPEFDNTIVETVKTTFPDYEWDQFIAHFRGLLGHWVDANPA
;
A
#
# COMPACT_ATOMS: atom_id res chain seq x y z
N ILE A 1 -4.13 -11.56 -5.76
CA ILE A 1 -5.48 -11.01 -5.50
C ILE A 1 -5.70 -9.72 -6.29
N ASN A 2 -4.96 -8.66 -6.01
CA ASN A 2 -5.03 -7.37 -6.73
C ASN A 2 -4.99 -7.52 -8.25
N ALA A 3 -3.99 -8.21 -8.78
CA ALA A 3 -3.86 -8.44 -10.22
C ALA A 3 -4.97 -9.31 -10.84
N PHE A 4 -5.60 -10.18 -10.06
CA PHE A 4 -6.75 -10.99 -10.50
C PHE A 4 -7.97 -10.10 -10.75
N PHE A 5 -8.25 -9.18 -9.82
CA PHE A 5 -9.37 -8.23 -9.90
C PHE A 5 -9.05 -6.95 -10.67
N ARG A 6 -7.82 -6.79 -11.18
CA ARG A 6 -7.31 -5.55 -11.81
C ARG A 6 -7.37 -4.33 -10.90
N TRP A 7 -7.18 -4.54 -9.60
CA TRP A 7 -7.08 -3.46 -8.63
C TRP A 7 -5.62 -3.14 -8.35
N ASP A 8 -5.20 -1.93 -8.67
CA ASP A 8 -3.86 -1.44 -8.32
C ASP A 8 -3.75 -1.09 -6.82
N PHE A 9 -4.89 -0.94 -6.14
CA PHE A 9 -4.97 -0.54 -4.73
C PHE A 9 -6.13 -1.26 -4.03
N ASN A 10 -5.83 -1.98 -2.95
CA ASN A 10 -6.76 -2.84 -2.22
C ASN A 10 -6.16 -3.17 -0.84
N SER A 11 -6.99 -3.60 0.11
CA SER A 11 -6.54 -4.21 1.36
C SER A 11 -6.98 -5.67 1.45
N CYS A 12 -6.21 -6.45 2.23
CA CYS A 12 -6.52 -7.83 2.55
C CYS A 12 -6.35 -8.01 4.05
N GLU A 13 -7.31 -8.65 4.69
CA GLU A 13 -7.31 -8.93 6.11
C GLU A 13 -7.12 -10.42 6.36
N SER A 14 -6.33 -10.74 7.38
CA SER A 14 -6.08 -12.11 7.80
C SER A 14 -5.98 -12.18 9.32
N ILE A 15 -6.54 -13.23 9.89
CA ILE A 15 -6.45 -13.54 11.32
C ILE A 15 -5.34 -14.56 11.51
N LEU A 16 -4.35 -14.23 12.34
CA LEU A 16 -3.39 -15.21 12.82
C LEU A 16 -4.01 -16.05 13.94
N LYS A 17 -4.18 -17.34 13.69
CA LYS A 17 -4.69 -18.31 14.68
C LYS A 17 -3.84 -19.57 14.64
N ASP A 18 -3.29 -19.94 15.80
CA ASP A 18 -2.48 -21.15 15.98
C ASP A 18 -1.29 -21.24 15.00
N GLY A 19 -0.66 -20.10 14.69
CA GLY A 19 0.46 -20.02 13.75
C GLY A 19 0.06 -20.03 12.27
N VAL A 20 -1.24 -20.04 11.96
CA VAL A 20 -1.77 -20.02 10.60
C VAL A 20 -2.47 -18.70 10.33
N LEU A 21 -2.17 -18.07 9.21
CA LEU A 21 -2.90 -16.90 8.72
C LEU A 21 -4.16 -17.38 7.98
N TRP A 22 -5.31 -17.12 8.59
CA TRP A 22 -6.62 -17.37 8.01
C TRP A 22 -7.12 -16.10 7.37
N PRO A 23 -7.25 -16.04 6.05
CA PRO A 23 -7.75 -14.84 5.44
C PRO A 23 -9.26 -14.68 5.67
N ILE A 24 -9.69 -13.43 5.85
CA ILE A 24 -11.07 -13.09 6.24
C ILE A 24 -11.72 -12.10 5.29
N ASP A 25 -10.95 -11.16 4.72
CA ASP A 25 -11.41 -10.23 3.69
C ASP A 25 -10.30 -10.00 2.68
N PHE A 26 -10.67 -9.98 1.40
CA PHE A 26 -9.74 -9.91 0.27
C PHE A 26 -10.14 -8.87 -0.77
N ALA A 27 -11.31 -8.24 -0.58
CA ALA A 27 -11.99 -7.51 -1.63
C ALA A 27 -12.47 -6.14 -1.16
N ASN A 28 -11.57 -5.39 -0.53
CA ASN A 28 -11.80 -4.01 -0.14
C ASN A 28 -11.10 -3.03 -1.10
N ALA A 29 -11.73 -2.80 -2.25
CA ALA A 29 -11.26 -1.91 -3.32
C ALA A 29 -11.16 -0.42 -2.91
N CYS A 30 -11.47 -0.08 -1.66
CA CYS A 30 -11.27 1.23 -1.06
C CYS A 30 -10.62 1.04 0.31
N PRO A 31 -9.33 0.66 0.38
CA PRO A 31 -8.67 0.45 1.66
C PRO A 31 -8.68 1.76 2.47
N ASP A 32 -8.93 1.66 3.77
CA ASP A 32 -8.92 2.80 4.68
C ASP A 32 -7.48 3.31 4.88
N VAL A 33 -7.03 4.13 3.93
CA VAL A 33 -5.70 4.78 3.97
C VAL A 33 -5.84 6.15 4.61
N ALA A 34 -6.09 6.10 5.91
CA ALA A 34 -6.07 7.24 6.81
C ALA A 34 -4.91 7.13 7.80
N ILE A 35 -4.45 8.26 8.32
CA ILE A 35 -3.43 8.27 9.38
C ILE A 35 -3.91 7.53 10.64
N THR A 36 -5.22 7.55 10.89
CA THR A 36 -5.89 6.84 11.97
C THR A 36 -5.98 5.33 11.75
N SER A 37 -5.74 4.84 10.53
CA SER A 37 -5.76 3.42 10.20
C SER A 37 -4.34 2.87 10.07
N LEU A 38 -3.48 3.57 9.33
CA LEU A 38 -2.12 3.11 9.04
C LEU A 38 -1.09 3.59 10.05
N HIS A 39 -1.39 4.62 10.84
CA HIS A 39 -0.55 5.06 11.95
C HIS A 39 0.90 5.31 11.50
N TYR A 40 1.83 4.51 12.04
CA TYR A 40 3.24 4.44 11.69
C TYR A 40 3.51 4.23 10.19
N TYR A 41 2.69 3.43 9.50
CA TYR A 41 2.90 3.07 8.09
C TYR A 41 2.33 4.08 7.10
N TYR A 42 1.62 5.11 7.58
CA TYR A 42 0.96 6.09 6.71
C TYR A 42 1.93 6.80 5.74
N PRO A 43 3.10 7.31 6.16
CA PRO A 43 4.05 7.94 5.23
C PRO A 43 4.55 6.99 4.14
N TRP A 44 4.85 5.74 4.50
CA TRP A 44 5.27 4.73 3.54
C TRP A 44 4.19 4.45 2.49
N ALA A 45 2.92 4.34 2.91
CA ALA A 45 1.80 4.10 2.01
C ALA A 45 1.61 5.27 1.03
N MET A 46 1.58 6.51 1.54
CA MET A 46 1.43 7.71 0.70
C MET A 46 2.58 7.85 -0.31
N LYS A 47 3.82 7.63 0.12
CA LYS A 47 4.99 7.64 -0.76
C LYS A 47 4.89 6.57 -1.86
N SER A 48 4.46 5.36 -1.50
CA SER A 48 4.31 4.25 -2.45
C SER A 48 3.22 4.54 -3.48
N LEU A 49 2.09 5.13 -3.04
CA LEU A 49 1.02 5.58 -3.91
C LEU A 49 1.47 6.67 -4.89
N VAL A 50 2.25 7.65 -4.42
CA VAL A 50 2.84 8.68 -5.28
C VAL A 50 3.76 8.04 -6.32
N ALA A 51 4.66 7.14 -5.91
CA ALA A 51 5.56 6.45 -6.83
C ALA A 51 4.79 5.70 -7.93
N TRP A 52 3.78 4.92 -7.55
CA TRP A 52 2.93 4.17 -8.49
C TRP A 52 2.16 5.10 -9.43
N SER A 53 1.56 6.17 -8.89
CA SER A 53 0.80 7.14 -9.68
C SER A 53 1.68 7.84 -10.72
N LEU A 54 2.90 8.23 -10.34
CA LEU A 54 3.88 8.83 -11.24
C LEU A 54 4.31 7.87 -12.34
N PHE A 55 4.57 6.61 -11.99
CA PHE A 55 4.88 5.58 -12.98
C PHE A 55 3.76 5.44 -14.00
N CYS A 56 2.52 5.23 -13.56
CA CYS A 56 1.36 5.11 -14.43
C CYS A 56 1.17 6.33 -15.34
N ALA A 57 1.39 7.54 -14.82
CA ALA A 57 1.26 8.78 -15.58
C ALA A 57 2.36 8.94 -16.63
N VAL A 58 3.62 8.67 -16.27
CA VAL A 58 4.77 8.85 -17.17
C VAL A 58 4.85 7.75 -18.23
N SER A 59 4.51 6.52 -17.87
CA SER A 59 4.51 5.39 -18.80
C SER A 59 3.23 5.33 -19.65
N GLU A 60 2.28 6.24 -19.43
CA GLU A 60 0.94 6.23 -20.03
C GLU A 60 0.27 4.85 -19.90
N ARG A 61 0.41 4.22 -18.71
CA ARG A 61 -0.01 2.83 -18.51
C ARG A 61 -1.51 2.69 -18.85
N PRO A 62 -1.88 1.81 -19.81
CA PRO A 62 -3.26 1.63 -20.17
C PRO A 62 -4.02 0.94 -19.03
N MET A 63 -5.22 1.45 -18.72
CA MET A 63 -6.09 0.82 -17.73
C MET A 63 -6.65 -0.50 -18.29
N ALA A 64 -6.25 -1.62 -17.70
CA ALA A 64 -6.70 -2.95 -18.08
C ALA A 64 -7.99 -3.31 -17.32
N ILE A 65 -9.16 -3.00 -17.91
CA ILE A 65 -10.47 -3.21 -17.27
C ILE A 65 -10.90 -4.68 -17.30
N ASN A 66 -10.48 -5.45 -18.32
CA ASN A 66 -10.88 -6.85 -18.44
C ASN A 66 -10.08 -7.73 -17.47
N MET A 67 -10.80 -8.50 -16.65
CA MET A 67 -10.20 -9.47 -15.75
C MET A 67 -9.88 -10.73 -16.57
N ASN A 68 -8.59 -11.05 -16.74
CA ASN A 68 -8.13 -12.24 -17.48
C ASN A 68 -8.28 -13.51 -16.63
N ILE A 69 -9.50 -13.76 -16.12
CA ILE A 69 -9.78 -14.77 -15.12
C ILE A 69 -9.45 -16.19 -15.63
N ASN A 70 -9.62 -16.43 -16.93
CA ASN A 70 -9.35 -17.72 -17.55
C ASN A 70 -7.90 -18.19 -17.37
N ASP A 71 -6.93 -17.28 -17.39
CA ASP A 71 -5.51 -17.64 -17.23
C ASP A 71 -5.24 -18.16 -15.80
N TYR A 72 -5.89 -17.54 -14.81
CA TYR A 72 -5.83 -17.98 -13.43
C TYR A 72 -6.51 -19.34 -13.23
N PHE A 73 -7.69 -19.55 -13.83
CA PHE A 73 -8.36 -20.86 -13.73
C PHE A 73 -7.59 -21.97 -14.46
N ALA A 74 -6.94 -21.67 -15.58
CA ALA A 74 -6.07 -22.65 -16.26
C ALA A 74 -4.90 -23.10 -15.36
N ILE A 75 -4.36 -22.22 -14.53
CA ILE A 75 -3.36 -22.59 -13.51
C ILE A 75 -4.03 -23.40 -12.39
N ALA A 76 -5.18 -22.96 -11.90
CA ALA A 76 -5.91 -23.64 -10.82
C ALA A 76 -6.27 -25.09 -11.18
N ASP A 77 -6.73 -25.32 -12.40
CA ASP A 77 -7.19 -26.62 -12.93
C ASP A 77 -6.04 -27.52 -13.38
N SER A 78 -4.79 -27.03 -13.35
CA SER A 78 -3.63 -27.83 -13.73
C SER A 78 -3.17 -28.80 -12.63
N ASP A 79 -2.41 -29.82 -13.04
CA ASP A 79 -1.79 -30.82 -12.15
C ASP A 79 -0.55 -30.29 -11.39
N ARG A 80 -0.27 -28.98 -11.46
CA ARG A 80 0.81 -28.32 -10.71
C ARG A 80 0.63 -28.55 -9.20
N SER A 81 1.75 -28.65 -8.49
CA SER A 81 1.79 -28.53 -7.03
C SER A 81 1.27 -27.17 -6.56
N TYR A 82 1.03 -27.04 -5.26
CA TYR A 82 0.54 -25.79 -4.69
C TYR A 82 1.55 -24.65 -4.90
N GLU A 83 2.83 -24.92 -4.66
CA GLU A 83 3.93 -23.99 -4.81
C GLU A 83 4.09 -23.56 -6.27
N GLU A 84 4.06 -24.49 -7.23
CA GLU A 84 4.13 -24.17 -8.66
C GLU A 84 2.93 -23.34 -9.14
N LYS A 85 1.75 -23.50 -8.52
CA LYS A 85 0.59 -22.64 -8.79
C LYS A 85 0.83 -21.22 -8.27
N LEU A 86 1.40 -21.07 -7.07
CA LEU A 86 1.73 -19.76 -6.52
C LEU A 86 2.74 -19.02 -7.39
N GLU A 87 3.81 -19.68 -7.83
CA GLU A 87 4.80 -19.10 -8.75
C GLU A 87 4.15 -18.67 -10.08
N ALA A 88 3.27 -19.50 -10.63
CA ALA A 88 2.56 -19.15 -11.86
C ALA A 88 1.58 -17.98 -11.67
N TYR A 89 0.90 -17.88 -10.52
CA TYR A 89 0.07 -16.72 -10.20
C TYR A 89 0.88 -15.45 -9.99
N GLU A 90 2.06 -15.56 -9.37
CA GLU A 90 2.99 -14.46 -9.18
C GLU A 90 3.44 -13.89 -10.54
N GLN A 91 3.79 -14.75 -11.51
CA GLN A 91 4.12 -14.31 -12.87
C GLN A 91 2.99 -13.51 -13.53
N LEU A 92 1.73 -13.94 -13.38
CA LEU A 92 0.58 -13.18 -13.89
C LEU A 92 0.40 -11.83 -13.18
N ALA A 93 0.70 -11.78 -11.88
CA ALA A 93 0.61 -10.57 -11.08
C ALA A 93 1.73 -9.58 -11.42
N ASP A 94 2.97 -10.06 -11.55
CA ASP A 94 4.14 -9.29 -11.92
C ASP A 94 3.97 -8.67 -13.31
N ALA A 95 3.51 -9.46 -14.29
CA ALA A 95 3.21 -8.96 -15.62
C ALA A 95 2.13 -7.86 -15.62
N HIS A 96 1.11 -8.00 -14.76
CA HIS A 96 0.08 -6.96 -14.63
C HIS A 96 0.62 -5.69 -13.96
N MET A 97 1.41 -5.84 -12.90
CA MET A 97 1.96 -4.73 -12.12
C MET A 97 3.23 -4.14 -12.72
N GLN A 98 3.77 -4.74 -13.79
CA GLN A 98 4.99 -4.31 -14.47
C GLN A 98 6.13 -4.12 -13.45
N THR A 99 6.34 -5.12 -12.61
CA THR A 99 7.18 -5.00 -11.40
C THR A 99 8.62 -4.66 -11.71
N GLU A 100 9.18 -5.22 -12.78
CA GLU A 100 10.54 -4.92 -13.24
C GLU A 100 10.66 -3.46 -13.71
N GLU A 101 9.76 -3.01 -14.59
CA GLU A 101 9.76 -1.65 -15.11
C GLU A 101 9.49 -0.62 -14.02
N PHE A 102 8.59 -0.93 -13.08
CA PHE A 102 8.30 -0.08 -11.94
C PHE A 102 9.51 0.03 -10.99
N ALA A 103 10.19 -1.09 -10.71
CA ALA A 103 11.40 -1.08 -9.89
C ALA A 103 12.53 -0.27 -10.54
N GLU A 104 12.73 -0.46 -11.85
CA GLU A 104 13.70 0.34 -12.62
C GLU A 104 13.34 1.83 -12.58
N PHE A 105 12.08 2.18 -12.82
CA PHE A 105 11.60 3.56 -12.77
C PHE A 105 11.85 4.19 -11.40
N LYS A 106 11.53 3.48 -10.31
CA LYS A 106 11.80 3.98 -8.95
C LYS A 106 13.29 4.23 -8.73
N ASN A 107 14.14 3.29 -9.10
CA ASN A 107 15.58 3.40 -8.90
C ASN A 107 16.20 4.55 -9.71
N ASN A 108 15.72 4.76 -10.94
CA ASN A 108 16.31 5.73 -11.86
C ASN A 108 15.71 7.13 -11.76
N GLN A 109 14.42 7.25 -11.44
CA GLN A 109 13.67 8.52 -11.50
C GLN A 109 13.25 9.05 -10.13
N LEU A 110 13.14 8.17 -9.12
CA LEU A 110 12.57 8.51 -7.81
C LEU A 110 13.58 8.33 -6.66
N GLY A 111 14.88 8.43 -6.92
CA GLY A 111 15.94 8.23 -5.92
C GLY A 111 15.86 9.14 -4.69
N HIS A 112 15.26 10.33 -4.81
CA HIS A 112 15.07 11.28 -3.71
C HIS A 112 13.71 11.17 -3.01
N LEU A 113 12.83 10.26 -3.45
CA LEU A 113 11.46 10.21 -2.96
C LEU A 113 11.40 9.86 -1.46
N ASP A 114 12.35 9.05 -0.98
CA ASP A 114 12.46 8.68 0.43
C ASP A 114 12.82 9.90 1.29
N GLU A 115 13.82 10.68 0.88
CA GLU A 115 14.23 11.95 1.50
C GLU A 115 13.09 12.98 1.51
N VAL A 116 12.37 13.12 0.39
CA VAL A 116 11.21 14.03 0.28
C VAL A 116 10.12 13.64 1.28
N MET A 117 9.77 12.36 1.37
CA MET A 117 8.77 11.90 2.33
C MET A 117 9.26 12.08 3.78
N TRP A 118 10.54 11.83 4.04
CA TRP A 118 11.14 12.03 5.36
C TRP A 118 11.05 13.50 5.83
N HIS A 119 11.36 14.46 4.94
CA HIS A 119 11.19 15.87 5.24
C HIS A 119 9.72 16.28 5.38
N LEU A 120 8.85 15.80 4.49
CA LEU A 120 7.43 16.10 4.54
C LEU A 120 6.78 15.58 5.83
N ALA A 121 7.14 14.37 6.30
CA ALA A 121 6.64 13.82 7.55
C ALA A 121 6.97 14.67 8.80
N GLN A 122 7.99 15.53 8.71
CA GLN A 122 8.39 16.43 9.80
C GLN A 122 7.87 17.87 9.59
N SER A 123 7.14 18.13 8.51
CA SER A 123 6.72 19.47 8.16
C SER A 123 5.51 19.91 9.00
N PRO A 124 5.36 21.22 9.25
CA PRO A 124 4.17 21.75 9.92
C PRO A 124 2.86 21.42 9.20
N GLU A 125 2.88 21.33 7.86
CA GLU A 125 1.72 20.99 7.05
C GLU A 125 1.26 19.54 7.27
N PHE A 126 2.23 18.62 7.38
CA PHE A 126 1.93 17.23 7.68
C PHE A 126 1.41 17.09 9.11
N ASP A 127 2.02 17.78 10.07
CA ASP A 127 1.51 17.85 11.45
C ASP A 127 0.08 18.40 11.52
N ASN A 128 -0.22 19.45 10.77
CA ASN A 128 -1.57 20.00 10.68
C ASN A 128 -2.57 18.98 10.13
N THR A 129 -2.16 18.13 9.19
CA THR A 129 -2.99 17.02 8.69
C THR A 129 -3.34 16.03 9.81
N ILE A 130 -2.40 15.74 10.72
CA ILE A 130 -2.68 14.92 11.91
C ILE A 130 -3.74 15.58 12.78
N VAL A 131 -3.54 16.86 13.12
CA VAL A 131 -4.43 17.62 14.00
C VAL A 131 -5.85 17.68 13.44
N GLU A 132 -5.99 18.04 12.16
CA GLU A 132 -7.30 18.14 11.51
C GLU A 132 -7.97 16.77 11.39
N THR A 133 -7.22 15.71 11.09
CA THR A 133 -7.79 14.35 11.04
C THR A 133 -8.30 13.93 12.42
N VAL A 134 -7.55 14.21 13.49
CA VAL A 134 -8.01 13.89 14.86
C VAL A 134 -9.27 14.68 15.21
N LYS A 135 -9.28 16.00 14.93
CA LYS A 135 -10.42 16.86 15.27
C LYS A 135 -11.71 16.49 14.54
N THR A 136 -11.59 15.96 13.33
CA THR A 136 -12.74 15.54 12.51
C THR A 136 -13.20 14.11 12.83
N THR A 137 -12.34 13.29 13.44
CA THR A 137 -12.62 11.87 13.71
C THR A 137 -13.06 11.62 15.15
N PHE A 138 -12.45 12.30 16.14
CA PHE A 138 -12.63 12.03 17.56
C PHE A 138 -13.36 13.16 18.28
N PRO A 139 -14.05 12.88 19.40
CA PRO A 139 -14.63 13.91 20.25
C PRO A 139 -13.54 14.79 20.89
N ASP A 140 -13.91 16.03 21.23
CA ASP A 140 -13.01 17.09 21.67
C ASP A 140 -12.17 16.75 22.92
N TYR A 141 -12.74 16.04 23.87
CA TYR A 141 -12.06 15.61 25.08
C TYR A 141 -10.97 14.55 24.84
N GLU A 142 -10.87 13.96 23.65
CA GLU A 142 -9.84 12.98 23.28
C GLU A 142 -8.75 13.57 22.38
N TRP A 143 -8.90 14.81 21.89
CA TRP A 143 -8.01 15.39 20.89
C TRP A 143 -6.55 15.40 21.31
N ASP A 144 -6.24 15.88 22.52
CA ASP A 144 -4.86 15.98 23.00
C ASP A 144 -4.18 14.60 23.07
N GLN A 145 -4.91 13.58 23.51
CA GLN A 145 -4.41 12.20 23.60
C GLN A 145 -4.08 11.66 22.21
N PHE A 146 -5.00 11.76 21.25
CA PHE A 146 -4.81 11.19 19.92
C PHE A 146 -3.79 11.98 19.09
N ILE A 147 -3.77 13.30 19.18
CA ILE A 147 -2.74 14.13 18.54
C ILE A 147 -1.35 13.72 19.05
N ALA A 148 -1.18 13.58 20.37
CA ALA A 148 0.10 13.14 20.94
C ALA A 148 0.46 11.71 20.48
N HIS A 149 -0.51 10.81 20.43
CA HIS A 149 -0.31 9.42 19.99
C HIS A 149 0.18 9.34 18.54
N PHE A 150 -0.52 9.98 17.60
CA PHE A 150 -0.15 9.93 16.18
C PHE A 150 1.16 10.66 15.90
N ARG A 151 1.44 11.79 16.57
CA ARG A 151 2.75 12.46 16.51
C ARG A 151 3.87 11.56 16.99
N GLY A 152 3.67 10.82 18.09
CA GLY A 152 4.66 9.87 18.60
C GLY A 152 4.96 8.75 17.61
N LEU A 153 3.92 8.16 17.02
CA LEU A 153 4.06 7.13 15.99
C LEU A 153 4.80 7.63 14.74
N LEU A 154 4.50 8.86 14.31
CA LEU A 154 5.19 9.48 13.17
C LEU A 154 6.66 9.79 13.50
N GLY A 155 6.92 10.29 14.71
CA GLY A 155 8.29 10.49 15.21
C GLY A 155 9.09 9.18 15.18
N HIS A 156 8.51 8.08 15.65
CA HIS A 156 9.15 6.76 15.55
C HIS A 156 9.42 6.35 14.10
N TRP A 157 8.51 6.65 13.17
CA TRP A 157 8.74 6.36 11.75
C TRP A 157 9.91 7.17 11.18
N VAL A 158 9.99 8.46 11.51
CA VAL A 158 11.11 9.35 11.10
C VAL A 158 12.44 8.84 11.64
N ASP A 159 12.49 8.45 12.91
CA ASP A 159 13.71 7.94 13.56
C ASP A 159 14.18 6.61 12.97
N ALA A 160 13.24 5.73 12.61
CA ALA A 160 13.54 4.41 12.06
C ALA A 160 13.91 4.44 10.57
N ASN A 161 13.64 5.54 9.86
CA ASN A 161 13.86 5.68 8.43
C ASN A 161 14.68 6.95 8.12
N PRO A 162 15.92 7.09 8.64
CA PRO A 162 16.73 8.29 8.36
C PRO A 162 16.98 8.44 6.86
N ALA A 163 16.78 9.66 6.35
CA ALA A 163 17.09 10.03 4.97
C ALA A 163 18.60 9.99 4.68
#